data_AF-X1T1Z5-F1
#
_entry.id   AF-X1T1Z5-F1
#
_cell.length_a   1.000
_cell.length_b   1.000
_cell.length_c   1.000
_cell.angle_alpha   90.00
_cell.angle_beta   90.00
_cell.angle_gamma   90.00
#
_symmetry.space_group_name_H-M   'P 1'
#
loop_
_entity.id
_entity.type
_entity.pdbx_description
1 polymer ?
#
loop_
_entity_poly.entity_id
_entity_poly.type
_entity_poly.pdbx_seq_one_letter_code
_entity_poly.pdbx_strand_id
1 'polypeptide(L)' 'MKISKYLLEIVVFVCGAVVMMFELVGSRVLGPYFGTSLFVWTSLIGIILG' A
#
# COMPACT_ATOMS: atom_id res chain seq x y z
N MET A 1 -6.84 -31.17 -7.79
CA MET A 1 -7.57 -29.91 -8.07
C MET A 1 -7.86 -29.15 -6.77
N LYS A 2 -6.82 -28.62 -6.08
CA LYS A 2 -6.98 -27.83 -4.83
C LYS A 2 -6.21 -26.50 -4.85
N ILE A 3 -5.34 -26.28 -5.84
CA ILE A 3 -4.58 -25.02 -6.00
C ILE A 3 -5.52 -23.82 -6.20
N SER A 4 -6.65 -24.00 -6.89
CA SER A 4 -7.59 -22.93 -7.19
C SER A 4 -8.32 -22.38 -5.96
N LYS A 5 -8.36 -23.14 -4.85
CA LYS A 5 -9.04 -22.69 -3.63
C LYS A 5 -8.28 -21.57 -2.92
N TYR A 6 -6.95 -21.68 -2.86
CA TYR A 6 -6.07 -20.71 -2.17
C TYR A 6 -5.56 -19.59 -3.08
N LEU A 7 -5.81 -19.68 -4.39
CA LEU A 7 -5.34 -18.70 -5.36
C LEU A 7 -5.88 -17.30 -5.06
N LEU A 8 -7.13 -17.20 -4.63
CA LEU A 8 -7.75 -15.93 -4.24
C LEU A 8 -7.12 -15.34 -2.98
N GLU A 9 -6.82 -16.17 -1.98
CA GLU A 9 -6.19 -15.75 -0.72
C GLU A 9 -4.77 -15.20 -0.96
N ILE A 10 -3.99 -15.90 -1.80
CA ILE A 10 -2.65 -15.46 -2.20
C ILE A 10 -2.72 -14.15 -2.98
N VAL A 11 -3.66 -14.01 -3.91
CA VAL A 11 -3.82 -12.78 -4.70
C VAL A 11 -4.19 -11.60 -3.80
N VAL A 12 -5.15 -11.76 -2.88
CA VAL A 12 -5.52 -10.71 -1.92
C VAL A 12 -4.34 -10.33 -1.02
N PHE A 13 -3.58 -11.31 -0.55
CA PHE A 13 -2.41 -11.08 0.29
C PHE A 13 -1.32 -10.28 -0.46
N VAL A 14 -1.02 -10.67 -1.69
CA VAL A 14 -0.04 -9.96 -2.54
C VAL A 14 -0.54 -8.56 -2.88
N CYS A 15 -1.83 -8.40 -3.20
CA CYS A 15 -2.41 -7.10 -3.49
C CYS A 15 -2.27 -6.15 -2.28
N GLY A 16 -2.61 -6.63 -1.07
CA GLY A 16 -2.41 -5.86 0.18
C GLY A 16 -0.94 -5.57 0.48
N ALA A 17 -0.03 -6.52 0.23
CA ALA A 17 1.40 -6.31 0.41
C ALA A 17 1.97 -5.24 -0.55
N VAL A 18 1.50 -5.22 -1.81
CA VAL A 18 1.89 -4.21 -2.80
C VAL A 18 1.35 -2.83 -2.42
N VAL A 19 0.11 -2.74 -1.93
CA VAL A 19 -0.46 -1.48 -1.43
C VAL A 19 0.37 -0.91 -0.29
N MET A 20 0.74 -1.75 0.70
CA MET A 20 1.53 -1.27 1.84
C MET A 20 2.95 -0.84 1.44
N MET A 21 3.58 -1.54 0.48
CA MET A 21 4.84 -1.12 -0.12
C MET A 21 4.70 0.26 -0.78
N PHE A 22 3.61 0.51 -1.50
CA PHE A 22 3.33 1.79 -2.14
C PHE A 22 3.18 2.93 -1.12
N GLU A 23 2.49 2.69 -0.02
CA GLU A 23 2.32 3.68 1.06
C GLU A 23 3.66 4.07 1.71
N LEU A 24 4.51 3.09 1.96
CA LEU A 24 5.84 3.30 2.54
C LEU A 24 6.78 4.01 1.56
N VAL A 25 6.83 3.58 0.30
CA VAL A 25 7.65 4.23 -0.74
C VAL A 25 7.14 5.64 -1.02
N GLY A 26 5.83 5.84 -1.11
CA GLY A 26 5.21 7.14 -1.28
C GLY A 26 5.61 8.10 -0.17
N SER A 27 5.56 7.67 1.10
CA SER A 27 5.99 8.50 2.23
C SER A 27 7.48 8.91 2.15
N ARG A 28 8.34 8.03 1.61
CA ARG A 28 9.77 8.27 1.44
C ARG A 28 10.07 9.20 0.25
N VAL A 29 9.36 9.04 -0.86
CA VAL A 29 9.48 9.90 -2.05
C VAL A 29 8.97 11.30 -1.76
N LEU A 30 7.91 11.43 -0.97
CA LEU A 30 7.33 12.72 -0.59
C LEU A 30 8.06 13.40 0.58
N GLY A 31 8.84 12.66 1.36
CA GLY A 31 9.63 13.17 2.49
C GLY A 31 10.47 14.43 2.18
N PRO A 32 11.24 14.50 1.08
CA PRO A 32 12.01 15.70 0.74
C PRO A 32 11.16 16.89 0.26
N TYR A 33 9.94 16.66 -0.23
CA TYR A 33 9.08 17.72 -0.79
C TYR A 33 8.08 18.30 0.21
N PHE A 34 7.49 17.44 1.06
CA PHE A 34 6.41 17.79 1.98
C PHE A 34 6.74 17.49 3.45
N GLY A 35 7.93 16.93 3.73
CA GLY A 35 8.32 16.47 5.06
C GLY A 35 7.73 15.10 5.41
N THR A 36 8.34 14.40 6.36
CA THR A 36 7.85 13.10 6.87
C THR A 36 6.79 13.28 7.95
N SER A 37 5.70 13.99 7.62
CA SER A 37 4.60 14.26 8.56
C SER A 37 3.48 13.24 8.43
N LEU A 38 2.75 12.98 9.53
CA LEU A 38 1.53 12.16 9.53
C LEU A 38 0.51 12.65 8.51
N PHE A 39 0.51 13.95 8.20
CA PHE A 39 -0.36 14.56 7.19
C PHE A 39 -0.11 14.00 5.78
N VAL A 40 1.14 13.78 5.39
CA VAL A 40 1.49 13.22 4.08
C VAL A 40 1.12 11.74 4.03
N TRP A 41 1.36 11.02 5.13
CA TRP A 41 1.03 9.60 5.23
C TRP A 41 -0.48 9.35 5.19
N THR A 42 -1.29 10.08 5.96
CA THR A 42 -2.77 9.96 5.92
C THR A 42 -3.37 10.43 4.60
N SER A 43 -2.77 11.43 3.96
CA SER A 43 -3.19 11.87 2.62
C SER A 43 -2.91 10.79 1.56
N LEU A 44 -1.77 10.09 1.65
CA LEU A 44 -1.44 8.95 0.80
C LEU A 44 -2.45 7.81 0.96
N ILE A 45 -2.71 7.41 2.21
CA ILE A 45 -3.72 6.38 2.54
C ILE A 45 -5.09 6.78 1.97
N GLY A 46 -5.49 8.04 2.14
CA GLY A 46 -6.77 8.55 1.66
C GLY A 46 -6.90 8.56 0.12
N ILE A 47 -5.81 8.75 -0.61
CA ILE A 47 -5.81 8.69 -2.09
C ILE A 47 -5.80 7.24 -2.59
N ILE A 48 -5.15 6.33 -1.87
CA ILE A 48 -5.01 4.92 -2.30
C ILE A 48 -6.27 4.10 -1.94
N LEU A 49 -6.92 4.39 -0.82
CA LEU A 49 -8.13 3.70 -0.36
C LEU A 49 -9.44 4.41 -0.73
N GLY A 50 -9.38 5.69 -1.13
CA GLY A 50 -10.52 6.52 -1.49
C GLY A 50 -11.15 6.19 -2.84
#